data_AF-A0A534Q4W0-F1
#
_entry.id   AF-A0A534Q4W0-F1
#
_cell.length_a   1.000
_cell.length_b   1.000
_cell.length_c   1.000
_cell.angle_alpha   90.00
_cell.angle_beta   90.00
_cell.angle_gamma   90.00
#
_symmetry.space_group_name_H-M   'P 1'
#
loop_
_entity.id
_entity.type
_entity.pdbx_description
1 polymer ?
#
loop_
_entity_poly.entity_id
_entity_poly.type
_entity_poly.pdbx_seq_one_letter_code
_entity_poly.pdbx_strand_id
1 'polypeptide(L)'
;MHAQVMAEEIMAAHPELLSITFHGVPPGLDNVYTMFAGSYLDRIGNPDDPDDIDVITKGITIVDPRWHRTKDSVKKFVMMLPLRDAQGENVGLLVIAYKLPSPVAKSEVEFFAVSSALRDQIAKRIASYADLFKPAAQFKAEK
;
A
#
# COMPACT_ATOMS: atom_id res chain seq x y z
N MET A 1 -10.84 -0.47 10.90
CA MET A 1 -11.30 -0.60 9.49
C MET A 1 -10.57 -1.77 8.84
N HIS A 2 -11.18 -2.52 7.92
CA HIS A 2 -10.59 -3.73 7.33
C HIS A 2 -9.21 -3.47 6.70
N ALA A 3 -9.05 -2.42 5.88
CA ALA A 3 -7.76 -2.08 5.29
C ALA A 3 -6.66 -1.81 6.34
N GLN A 4 -7.02 -1.21 7.47
CA GLN A 4 -6.08 -0.93 8.55
C GLN A 4 -5.58 -2.21 9.22
N VAL A 5 -6.48 -3.18 9.50
CA VAL A 5 -6.07 -4.49 10.02
C VAL A 5 -5.17 -5.21 9.02
N MET A 6 -5.48 -5.10 7.73
CA MET A 6 -4.63 -5.66 6.68
C MET A 6 -3.21 -5.07 6.70
N ALA A 7 -3.10 -3.74 6.82
CA ALA A 7 -1.81 -3.06 6.92
C ALA A 7 -1.00 -3.53 8.14
N GLU A 8 -1.65 -3.68 9.30
CA GLU A 8 -1.03 -4.14 10.54
C GLU A 8 -0.52 -5.58 10.43
N GLU A 9 -1.32 -6.50 9.90
CA GLU A 9 -0.92 -7.89 9.67
C GLU A 9 0.26 -8.00 8.69
N ILE A 10 0.25 -7.20 7.61
CA ILE A 10 1.34 -7.19 6.64
C ILE A 10 2.61 -6.67 7.31
N MET A 11 2.55 -5.57 8.05
CA MET A 11 3.72 -5.06 8.77
C MET A 11 4.25 -6.05 9.81
N ALA A 12 3.38 -6.84 10.44
CA ALA A 12 3.79 -7.90 11.37
C ALA A 12 4.48 -9.08 10.67
N ALA A 13 4.01 -9.46 9.47
CA ALA A 13 4.56 -10.56 8.69
C ALA A 13 5.81 -10.20 7.86
N HIS A 14 6.03 -8.91 7.58
CA HIS A 14 7.06 -8.42 6.68
C HIS A 14 8.03 -7.45 7.37
N PRO A 15 8.97 -7.95 8.21
CA PRO A 15 9.92 -7.11 8.94
C PRO A 15 10.88 -6.33 8.03
N GLU A 16 11.02 -6.71 6.75
CA GLU A 16 11.77 -5.98 5.73
C GLU A 16 11.12 -4.65 5.32
N LEU A 17 9.82 -4.49 5.57
CA LEU A 17 9.10 -3.26 5.22
C LEU A 17 9.40 -2.16 6.24
N LEU A 18 9.58 -0.96 5.70
CA LEU A 18 9.54 0.29 6.46
C LEU A 18 8.09 0.76 6.62
N SER A 19 7.27 0.61 5.58
CA SER A 19 5.86 0.98 5.62
C SER A 19 5.04 0.29 4.53
N ILE A 20 3.74 0.20 4.78
CA ILE A 20 2.72 -0.09 3.77
C ILE A 20 1.54 0.85 3.98
N THR A 21 1.06 1.48 2.92
CA THR A 21 -0.06 2.43 2.97
C THR A 21 -1.02 2.22 1.80
N PHE A 22 -2.29 2.48 2.08
CA PHE A 22 -3.43 2.29 1.17
C PHE A 22 -4.06 3.64 0.91
N HIS A 23 -4.24 3.94 -0.37
CA HIS A 23 -4.64 5.25 -0.87
C HIS A 23 -5.77 5.11 -1.89
N GLY A 24 -6.63 6.12 -1.96
CA GLY A 24 -7.82 6.11 -2.79
C GLY A 24 -8.80 7.21 -2.38
N VAL A 25 -10.01 7.18 -2.97
CA VAL A 25 -11.10 8.10 -2.65
C VAL A 25 -11.98 7.51 -1.54
N PRO A 26 -12.06 8.10 -0.34
CA PRO A 26 -12.94 7.58 0.72
C PRO A 26 -14.43 7.55 0.29
N PRO A 27 -15.26 6.65 0.87
CA PRO A 27 -16.67 6.56 0.54
C PRO A 27 -17.42 7.88 0.73
N GLY A 28 -18.24 8.24 -0.26
CA GLY A 28 -19.06 9.47 -0.24
C GLY A 28 -18.33 10.74 -0.66
N LEU A 29 -17.05 10.64 -1.03
CA LEU A 29 -16.27 11.73 -1.63
C LEU A 29 -16.07 11.48 -3.13
N ASP A 30 -15.72 12.54 -3.85
CA ASP A 30 -15.36 12.49 -5.27
C ASP A 30 -14.13 13.36 -5.50
N ASN A 31 -13.16 12.85 -6.28
CA ASN A 31 -11.87 13.51 -6.56
C ASN A 31 -11.08 13.98 -5.31
N VAL A 32 -11.30 13.33 -4.15
CA VAL A 32 -10.53 13.55 -2.92
C VAL A 32 -9.71 12.30 -2.64
N TYR A 33 -8.42 12.34 -2.99
CA TYR A 33 -7.50 11.22 -2.86
C TYR A 33 -6.70 11.34 -1.57
N THR A 34 -6.73 10.30 -0.75
CA THR A 34 -6.09 10.31 0.57
C THR A 34 -5.51 8.95 0.92
N MET A 35 -4.50 8.96 1.77
CA MET A 35 -4.10 7.79 2.55
C MET A 35 -5.23 7.43 3.54
N PHE A 36 -5.94 6.32 3.33
CA PHE A 36 -7.04 5.93 4.21
C PHE A 36 -6.67 4.84 5.23
N ALA A 37 -5.57 4.12 5.01
CA ALA A 37 -5.05 3.13 5.95
C ALA A 37 -3.55 2.92 5.77
N GLY A 38 -2.85 2.42 6.79
CA GLY A 38 -1.45 2.05 6.67
C GLY A 38 -0.67 2.08 7.97
N SER A 39 0.64 1.94 7.86
CA SER A 39 1.58 1.92 8.98
C SER A 39 1.93 3.32 9.53
N TYR A 40 1.64 4.39 8.78
CA TYR A 40 1.80 5.78 9.23
C TYR A 40 0.47 6.34 9.69
N LEU A 41 0.07 6.01 10.92
CA LEU A 41 -1.24 6.38 11.48
C LEU A 41 -1.47 7.89 11.49
N ASP A 42 -0.41 8.67 11.70
CA ASP A 42 -0.42 10.14 11.69
C ASP A 42 -0.69 10.75 10.30
N ARG A 43 -0.65 9.94 9.24
CA ARG A 43 -0.88 10.37 7.85
C ARG A 43 -2.23 9.96 7.29
N ILE A 44 -3.04 9.22 8.05
CA ILE A 44 -4.37 8.84 7.59
C ILE A 44 -5.24 10.10 7.43
N GLY A 45 -5.85 10.25 6.25
CA GLY A 45 -6.64 11.40 5.83
C GLY A 45 -5.82 12.51 5.16
N ASN A 46 -4.49 12.41 5.13
CA ASN A 46 -3.68 13.37 4.37
C ASN A 46 -3.95 13.24 2.88
N PRO A 47 -3.93 14.36 2.13
CA PRO A 47 -4.07 14.34 0.69
C PRO A 47 -2.89 13.63 0.04
N ASP A 48 -3.18 12.93 -1.05
CA ASP A 48 -2.22 12.24 -1.88
C ASP A 48 -1.38 13.22 -2.72
N ASP A 49 -0.12 12.86 -2.97
CA ASP A 49 0.77 13.61 -3.87
C ASP A 49 0.36 13.37 -5.35
N PRO A 50 0.76 14.21 -6.32
CA PRO A 50 0.36 14.04 -7.72
C PRO A 50 0.73 12.68 -8.35
N ASP A 51 1.86 12.10 -7.93
CA ASP A 51 2.31 10.77 -8.34
C ASP A 51 1.46 9.64 -7.75
N ASP A 52 0.96 9.80 -6.52
CA ASP A 52 -0.02 8.88 -5.94
C ASP A 52 -1.32 8.87 -6.77
N ILE A 53 -1.83 10.05 -7.12
CA ILE A 53 -3.04 10.23 -7.93
C ILE A 53 -2.88 9.61 -9.33
N ASP A 54 -1.69 9.73 -9.93
CA ASP A 54 -1.40 9.10 -11.22
C ASP A 54 -1.46 7.57 -11.15
N VAL A 55 -0.97 6.95 -10.07
CA VAL A 55 -1.12 5.50 -9.87
C VAL A 55 -2.59 5.10 -9.74
N ILE A 56 -3.37 5.86 -8.95
CA ILE A 56 -4.79 5.59 -8.73
C ILE A 56 -5.59 5.71 -10.03
N THR A 57 -5.39 6.79 -10.78
CA THR A 57 -6.24 7.16 -11.93
C THR A 57 -5.79 6.57 -13.25
N LYS A 58 -4.48 6.37 -13.45
CA LYS A 58 -3.91 5.85 -14.71
C LYS A 58 -3.54 4.37 -14.61
N GLY A 59 -3.49 3.80 -13.42
CA GLY A 59 -3.11 2.40 -13.21
C GLY A 59 -1.63 2.12 -13.51
N ILE A 60 -0.78 3.15 -13.50
CA ILE A 60 0.66 3.00 -13.71
C ILE A 60 1.34 2.45 -12.46
N THR A 61 2.49 1.79 -12.62
CA THR A 61 3.36 1.40 -11.50
C THR A 61 4.59 2.29 -11.48
N ILE A 62 4.96 2.81 -10.32
CA ILE A 62 6.17 3.61 -10.12
C ILE A 62 7.18 2.78 -9.32
N VAL A 63 8.39 2.70 -9.87
CA VAL A 63 9.57 2.12 -9.23
C VAL A 63 10.45 3.28 -8.78
N ASP A 64 10.54 3.52 -7.47
CA ASP A 64 11.23 4.68 -6.90
C ASP A 64 12.41 4.25 -6.01
N PRO A 65 13.65 4.20 -6.56
CA PRO A 65 14.85 3.88 -5.80
C PRO A 65 15.34 5.03 -4.91
N ARG A 66 14.60 6.16 -4.82
CA ARG A 66 14.90 7.33 -3.99
C ARG A 66 16.26 8.02 -4.25
N TRP A 67 16.91 7.84 -5.41
CA TRP A 67 18.30 8.28 -5.66
C TRP A 67 18.63 9.72 -5.27
N HIS A 68 17.69 10.67 -5.46
CA HIS A 68 17.91 12.09 -5.17
C HIS A 68 17.11 12.63 -3.97
N ARG A 69 16.48 11.75 -3.19
CA ARG A 69 15.70 12.15 -2.01
C ARG A 69 16.61 12.20 -0.78
N THR A 70 17.28 13.34 -0.61
CA THR A 70 18.28 13.56 0.46
C THR A 70 17.69 13.84 1.84
N LYS A 71 16.37 14.10 1.93
CA LYS A 71 15.67 14.42 3.19
C LYS A 71 15.04 13.20 3.87
N ASP A 72 15.16 12.01 3.29
CA ASP A 72 14.67 10.80 3.94
C ASP A 72 15.55 10.49 5.17
N SER A 73 14.92 10.36 6.34
CA SER A 73 15.61 9.99 7.58
C SER A 73 16.10 8.53 7.58
N VAL A 74 15.53 7.69 6.71
CA VAL A 74 15.85 6.26 6.57
C VAL A 74 15.96 5.93 5.09
N LYS A 75 17.07 5.26 4.69
CA LYS A 75 17.24 4.75 3.33
C LYS A 75 16.18 3.69 3.03
N LYS A 76 15.50 3.85 1.90
CA LYS A 76 14.41 2.97 1.49
C LYS A 76 14.29 2.88 -0.03
N PHE A 77 13.63 1.82 -0.46
CA PHE A 77 13.17 1.63 -1.84
C PHE A 77 11.64 1.65 -1.83
N VAL A 78 11.01 2.40 -2.73
CA VAL A 78 9.55 2.56 -2.73
C VAL A 78 8.97 1.97 -4.01
N MET A 79 7.92 1.17 -3.84
CA MET A 79 7.08 0.64 -4.91
C MET A 79 5.68 1.21 -4.75
N MET A 80 5.18 1.87 -5.80
CA MET A 80 3.82 2.40 -5.85
C MET A 80 3.06 1.64 -6.92
N LEU A 81 2.07 0.88 -6.50
CA LEU A 81 1.38 -0.11 -7.31
C LEU A 81 -0.12 0.18 -7.29
N PRO A 82 -0.84 0.01 -8.40
CA PRO A 82 -2.29 -0.01 -8.36
C PRO A 82 -2.77 -1.05 -7.34
N LEU A 83 -3.55 -0.61 -6.35
CA LEU A 83 -4.25 -1.52 -5.45
C LEU A 83 -5.31 -2.23 -6.28
N ARG A 84 -5.39 -3.55 -6.14
CA ARG A 84 -6.35 -4.37 -6.88
C ARG A 84 -7.29 -5.10 -5.94
N ASP A 85 -8.51 -5.30 -6.40
CA ASP A 85 -9.44 -6.23 -5.76
C ASP A 85 -9.27 -7.66 -6.31
N ALA A 86 -10.07 -8.60 -5.79
CA ALA A 86 -10.04 -9.99 -6.17
C ALA A 86 -10.48 -10.26 -7.63
N GLN A 87 -11.10 -9.28 -8.29
CA GLN A 87 -11.45 -9.33 -9.72
C GLN A 87 -10.31 -8.78 -10.59
N GLY A 88 -9.29 -8.18 -9.98
CA GLY A 88 -8.15 -7.57 -10.68
C GLY A 88 -8.38 -6.12 -11.08
N GLU A 89 -9.49 -5.51 -10.65
CA GLU A 89 -9.79 -4.12 -10.95
C GLU A 89 -8.87 -3.20 -10.15
N ASN A 90 -8.46 -2.08 -10.76
CA ASN A 90 -7.69 -1.06 -10.05
C ASN A 90 -8.63 -0.26 -9.16
N VAL A 91 -8.48 -0.42 -7.84
CA VAL A 91 -9.36 0.17 -6.83
C VAL A 91 -8.66 1.23 -5.97
N GLY A 92 -7.39 1.55 -6.26
CA GLY A 92 -6.64 2.57 -5.53
C GLY A 92 -5.14 2.44 -5.73
N LEU A 93 -4.38 2.83 -4.71
CA LEU A 93 -2.92 2.74 -4.67
C LEU A 93 -2.47 1.99 -3.41
N LEU A 94 -1.44 1.16 -3.60
CA LEU A 94 -0.66 0.53 -2.57
C LEU A 94 0.78 1.07 -2.64
N VAL A 95 1.24 1.73 -1.59
CA VAL A 95 2.65 2.14 -1.46
C VAL A 95 3.35 1.20 -0.50
N ILE A 96 4.43 0.58 -0.98
CA ILE A 96 5.26 -0.34 -0.21
C ILE A 96 6.67 0.25 -0.15
N ALA A 97 7.14 0.56 1.07
CA ALA A 97 8.51 1.00 1.27
C ALA A 97 9.32 -0.09 1.96
N TYR A 98 10.44 -0.48 1.34
CA TYR A 98 11.39 -1.45 1.89
C TYR A 98 12.54 -0.74 2.59
N LYS A 99 12.98 -1.27 3.72
CA LYS A 99 14.24 -0.85 4.35
C LYS A 99 15.42 -1.17 3.42
N LEU A 100 16.42 -0.30 3.36
CA LEU A 100 17.68 -0.58 2.67
C LEU A 100 18.84 -0.69 3.68
N PRO A 101 19.72 -1.71 3.55
CA PRO A 101 19.66 -2.82 2.59
C PRO A 101 18.47 -3.76 2.87
N SER A 102 17.88 -4.31 1.80
CA SER A 102 16.73 -5.22 1.89
C SER A 102 17.19 -6.68 1.85
N PRO A 103 16.61 -7.57 2.68
CA PRO A 103 16.90 -9.00 2.62
C PRO A 103 16.16 -9.72 1.49
N VAL A 104 15.13 -9.12 0.89
CA VAL A 104 14.26 -9.76 -0.11
C VAL A 104 14.55 -9.37 -1.55
N ALA A 105 15.30 -8.28 -1.77
CA ALA A 105 15.62 -7.77 -3.10
C ALA A 105 16.86 -6.87 -3.08
N LYS A 106 17.62 -6.90 -4.18
CA LYS A 106 18.87 -6.13 -4.38
C LYS A 106 18.86 -5.29 -5.66
N SER A 107 17.85 -5.45 -6.51
CA SER A 107 17.70 -4.70 -7.76
C SER A 107 16.26 -4.22 -7.96
N GLU A 108 16.07 -3.22 -8.81
CA GLU A 108 14.74 -2.70 -9.17
C GLU A 108 13.81 -3.79 -9.73
N VAL A 109 14.35 -4.72 -10.53
CA VAL A 109 13.61 -5.86 -11.07
C VAL A 109 13.12 -6.79 -9.96
N GLU A 110 13.99 -7.09 -8.98
CA GLU A 110 13.62 -7.94 -7.85
C GLU A 110 12.58 -7.26 -6.96
N PHE A 111 12.72 -5.95 -6.69
CA PHE A 111 11.71 -5.19 -5.96
C PHE A 111 10.36 -5.19 -6.68
N PHE A 112 10.35 -4.95 -7.99
CA PHE A 112 9.13 -5.01 -8.79
C PHE A 112 8.45 -6.38 -8.68
N ALA A 113 9.22 -7.47 -8.75
CA ALA A 113 8.69 -8.83 -8.65
C ALA A 113 8.10 -9.13 -7.27
N VAL A 114 8.84 -8.87 -6.18
CA VAL A 114 8.37 -9.18 -4.81
C VAL A 114 7.19 -8.30 -4.41
N SER A 115 7.17 -7.03 -4.82
CA SER A 115 6.06 -6.12 -4.50
C SER A 115 4.82 -6.42 -5.32
N SER A 116 4.97 -6.83 -6.58
CA SER A 116 3.83 -7.29 -7.39
C SER A 116 3.21 -8.56 -6.80
N ALA A 117 4.04 -9.51 -6.37
CA ALA A 117 3.57 -10.72 -5.71
C ALA A 117 2.82 -10.41 -4.39
N LEU A 118 3.31 -9.48 -3.58
CA LEU A 118 2.63 -9.04 -2.35
C LEU A 118 1.28 -8.35 -2.67
N ARG A 119 1.24 -7.45 -3.67
CA ARG A 119 0.00 -6.80 -4.14
C ARG A 119 -1.04 -7.82 -4.61
N ASP A 120 -0.61 -8.86 -5.33
CA ASP A 120 -1.51 -9.93 -5.80
C ASP A 120 -2.01 -10.85 -4.66
N GLN A 121 -1.23 -11.02 -3.58
CA GLN A 121 -1.70 -11.69 -2.37
C GLN A 121 -2.73 -10.86 -1.61
N ILE A 122 -2.48 -9.54 -1.49
CA ILE A 122 -3.39 -8.57 -0.87
C ILE A 122 -4.72 -8.52 -1.64
N ALA A 123 -4.67 -8.48 -2.97
CA ALA A 123 -5.85 -8.38 -3.83
C ALA A 123 -6.89 -9.48 -3.56
N LYS A 124 -6.43 -10.71 -3.28
CA LYS A 124 -7.32 -11.85 -2.93
C LYS A 124 -8.16 -11.63 -1.67
N ARG A 125 -7.76 -10.68 -0.81
CA ARG A 125 -8.43 -10.34 0.46
C ARG A 125 -9.41 -9.16 0.30
N ILE A 126 -9.48 -8.57 -0.89
CA ILE A 126 -10.28 -7.39 -1.18
C ILE A 126 -11.40 -7.83 -2.12
N ALA A 127 -12.59 -8.11 -1.59
CA ALA A 127 -13.71 -8.52 -2.43
C ALA A 127 -14.28 -7.35 -3.26
N SER A 128 -14.12 -6.12 -2.78
CA SER A 128 -14.43 -4.87 -3.48
C SER A 128 -13.77 -3.69 -2.77
N TYR A 129 -13.72 -2.52 -3.42
CA TYR A 129 -13.21 -1.30 -2.79
C TYR A 129 -13.97 -0.94 -1.50
N ALA A 130 -15.30 -1.07 -1.49
CA ALA A 130 -16.13 -0.77 -0.32
C ALA A 130 -15.80 -1.68 0.89
N ASP A 131 -15.31 -2.90 0.65
CA ASP A 131 -14.93 -3.83 1.72
C ASP A 131 -13.73 -3.36 2.53
N LEU A 132 -12.86 -2.52 1.94
CA LEU A 132 -11.72 -1.92 2.64
C LEU A 132 -12.17 -1.04 3.81
N PHE A 133 -13.35 -0.42 3.70
CA PHE A 133 -13.90 0.53 4.67
C PHE A 133 -14.81 -0.11 5.72
N LYS A 134 -15.14 -1.39 5.57
CA LYS A 134 -15.97 -2.09 6.55
C LYS A 134 -15.26 -2.16 7.91
N PRO A 135 -16.00 -2.23 9.03
CA PRO A 135 -15.43 -2.61 10.31
C PRO A 135 -14.64 -3.91 10.15
N ALA A 136 -13.49 -4.02 10.81
CA ALA A 136 -12.79 -5.29 10.82
C ALA A 136 -13.71 -6.33 11.45
N ALA A 137 -13.89 -7.48 10.80
CA ALA A 137 -14.54 -8.60 11.47
C ALA A 137 -13.73 -8.88 12.74
N GLN A 138 -14.39 -8.88 13.90
CA GLN A 138 -13.75 -9.35 15.12
C GLN A 138 -13.30 -10.78 14.85
N PHE A 139 -12.00 -11.00 14.69
CA PHE A 139 -11.45 -12.34 14.80
C PHE A 139 -11.71 -12.79 16.23
N LYS A 140 -12.78 -13.57 16.43
CA LYS A 140 -12.87 -14.42 17.60
C LYS A 140 -11.74 -15.43 17.44
N ALA A 141 -10.67 -15.24 18.19
CA ALA A 141 -9.72 -16.31 18.45
C ALA A 141 -10.52 -17.44 19.10
N GLU A 142 -10.83 -18.48 18.35
CA GLU A 142 -11.25 -19.74 18.94
C GLU A 142 -10.07 -20.26 19.77
N LYS A 143 -10.32 -20.40 21.07
CA LYS A 143 -9.40 -21.02 22.03
C LYS A 143 -9.42 -22.53 21.88
#